data_AF-A0A3D1LCN5-F1
#
_entry.id   AF-A0A3D1LCN5-F1
#
_cell.length_a   1.000
_cell.length_b   1.000
_cell.length_c   1.000
_cell.angle_alpha   90.00
_cell.angle_beta   90.00
_cell.angle_gamma   90.00
#
_symmetry.space_group_name_H-M   'P 1'
#
loop_
_entity.id
_entity.type
_entity.pdbx_description
1 polymer ?
#
loop_
_entity_poly.entity_id
_entity_poly.type
_entity_poly.pdbx_seq_one_letter_code
_entity_poly.pdbx_strand_id
1 'polypeptide(L)'
;MDARHEATVYTNRRRRRKRWRSAVLALAAVVVFCTTYALILPAITMAQQTYCGMEEHRHGDECYETVLLCDREFDVVQPEGHIHTATCYEYEPVLTCGLEECEDTLHEHTDDCYDEAGNLVCTEPEVIEGHTHTEDCYGYEETLICGEEEQQEISEPHRHTEACYVREFACTKPEHTHSLICYSDKSADLESAGVWEATIPELTGETAGENAALVAKSQIGYTQSGRNYEVDDAGGKHGYTRYGAWYGHPYSEWCAMFASFCLHYAGVAQADVPYAAGCVYWTERLEDAGLYKSAGDYTPKTGDLVFFDT
;
A
#
# COMPACT_ATOMS: atom_id res chain seq x y z
N MET A 1 -9.87 19.08 80.69
CA MET A 1 -10.33 19.65 79.40
C MET A 1 -9.32 19.45 78.27
N ASP A 2 -8.19 18.74 78.49
CA ASP A 2 -7.08 18.67 77.51
C ASP A 2 -7.24 17.69 76.35
N ALA A 3 -7.75 16.47 76.58
CA ALA A 3 -7.75 15.42 75.54
C ALA A 3 -8.61 15.76 74.30
N ARG A 4 -9.69 16.53 74.46
CA ARG A 4 -10.56 16.97 73.35
C ARG A 4 -9.93 18.10 72.53
N HIS A 5 -9.14 18.96 73.16
CA HIS A 5 -8.40 20.02 72.47
C HIS A 5 -7.24 19.45 71.64
N GLU A 6 -6.49 18.48 72.17
CA GLU A 6 -5.41 17.83 71.42
C GLU A 6 -5.92 17.01 70.23
N ALA A 7 -7.03 16.27 70.38
CA ALA A 7 -7.66 15.53 69.29
C ALA A 7 -8.18 16.44 68.16
N THR A 8 -8.73 17.61 68.50
CA THR A 8 -9.20 18.58 67.50
C THR A 8 -8.04 19.26 66.77
N VAL A 9 -6.95 19.58 67.45
CA VAL A 9 -5.72 20.08 66.81
C VAL A 9 -5.09 19.04 65.87
N TYR A 10 -5.03 17.78 66.30
CA TYR A 10 -4.48 16.68 65.49
C TYR A 10 -5.31 16.42 64.23
N THR A 11 -6.63 16.35 64.35
CA THR A 11 -7.54 16.15 63.21
C THR A 11 -7.51 17.32 62.22
N ASN A 12 -7.40 18.56 62.70
CA ASN A 12 -7.22 19.75 61.86
C ASN A 12 -5.88 19.75 61.12
N ARG A 13 -4.78 19.37 61.77
CA ARG A 13 -3.46 19.20 61.11
C ARG A 13 -3.50 18.10 60.05
N ARG A 14 -4.16 16.98 60.32
CA ARG A 14 -4.34 15.87 59.36
C ARG A 14 -5.21 16.27 58.16
N ARG A 15 -6.31 17.00 58.38
CA ARG A 15 -7.17 17.56 57.32
C ARG A 15 -6.41 18.58 56.45
N ARG A 16 -5.62 19.47 57.06
CA ARG A 16 -4.76 20.42 56.34
C ARG A 16 -3.71 19.72 55.48
N ARG A 17 -3.05 18.67 56.01
CA ARG A 17 -2.11 17.84 55.23
C ARG A 17 -2.80 17.10 54.08
N LYS A 18 -4.02 16.57 54.27
CA LYS A 18 -4.79 15.92 53.20
C LYS A 18 -5.16 16.91 52.09
N ARG A 19 -5.68 18.09 52.46
CA ARG A 19 -5.99 19.17 51.50
C ARG A 19 -4.75 19.66 50.76
N TRP A 20 -3.63 19.83 51.46
CA TRP A 20 -2.37 20.24 50.84
C TRP A 20 -1.83 19.18 49.88
N ARG A 21 -1.85 17.89 50.26
CA ARG A 21 -1.49 16.79 49.35
C ARG A 21 -2.39 16.73 48.12
N SER A 22 -3.70 16.88 48.29
CA SER A 22 -4.64 16.93 47.16
C SER A 22 -4.39 18.13 46.24
N ALA A 23 -4.09 19.30 46.80
CA ALA A 23 -3.76 20.49 46.02
C ALA A 23 -2.44 20.32 45.25
N VAL A 24 -1.41 19.76 45.88
CA VAL A 24 -0.12 19.47 45.23
C VAL A 24 -0.30 18.44 44.11
N LEU A 25 -1.12 17.40 44.33
CA LEU A 25 -1.38 16.38 43.32
C LEU A 25 -2.19 16.92 42.14
N ALA A 26 -3.15 17.81 42.40
CA ALA A 26 -3.88 18.51 41.35
C ALA A 26 -2.96 19.46 40.56
N LEU A 27 -2.10 20.23 41.23
CA LEU A 27 -1.11 21.08 40.56
C LEU A 27 -0.12 20.26 39.74
N ALA A 28 0.36 19.13 40.26
CA ALA A 28 1.24 18.22 39.51
C ALA A 28 0.54 17.66 38.27
N ALA A 29 -0.73 17.25 38.38
CA ALA A 29 -1.52 16.79 37.24
C ALA A 29 -1.72 17.89 36.19
N VAL A 30 -2.00 19.12 36.61
CA VAL A 30 -2.12 20.29 35.71
C VAL A 30 -0.78 20.57 35.02
N VAL A 31 0.33 20.57 35.75
CA VAL A 31 1.66 20.79 35.15
C VAL A 31 1.97 19.72 34.13
N VAL A 32 1.75 18.43 34.43
CA VAL A 32 1.96 17.34 33.48
C VAL A 32 1.07 17.50 32.25
N PHE A 33 -0.20 17.84 32.42
CA PHE A 33 -1.11 18.06 31.29
C PHE A 33 -0.70 19.27 30.44
N CYS A 34 -0.34 20.38 31.05
CA CYS A 34 0.13 21.57 30.35
C CYS A 34 1.45 21.30 29.61
N THR A 35 2.40 20.60 30.23
CA THR A 35 3.68 20.28 29.58
C THR A 35 3.52 19.27 28.45
N THR A 36 2.67 18.24 28.61
CA THR A 36 2.41 17.29 27.52
C THR A 36 1.75 17.98 26.33
N TYR A 37 0.72 18.81 26.55
CA TYR A 37 0.10 19.59 25.47
C TYR A 37 1.07 20.57 24.83
N ALA A 38 1.86 21.29 25.63
CA ALA A 38 2.85 22.24 25.13
C ALA A 38 3.96 21.58 24.32
N LEU A 39 4.26 20.29 24.53
CA LEU A 39 5.26 19.54 23.76
C LEU A 39 4.66 18.79 22.56
N ILE A 40 3.43 18.28 22.67
CA ILE A 40 2.77 17.52 21.61
C ILE A 40 2.23 18.44 20.50
N LEU A 41 1.65 19.59 20.85
CA LEU A 41 1.10 20.52 19.86
C LEU A 41 2.16 21.00 18.84
N PRO A 42 3.36 21.47 19.27
CA PRO A 42 4.43 21.80 18.34
C PRO A 42 4.86 20.62 17.48
N ALA A 43 4.97 19.41 18.06
CA ALA A 43 5.42 18.22 17.35
C ALA A 43 4.46 17.79 16.23
N ILE A 44 3.14 17.94 16.44
CA ILE A 44 2.13 17.66 15.41
C ILE A 44 2.13 18.76 14.34
N THR A 45 2.34 20.03 14.72
CA THR A 45 2.43 21.16 13.78
C THR A 45 3.79 21.30 13.10
N MET A 46 4.82 20.57 13.55
CA MET A 46 6.18 20.60 13.01
C MET A 46 6.38 19.64 11.84
N ALA A 47 5.33 18.96 11.39
CA ALA A 47 5.33 18.37 10.06
C ALA A 47 5.44 19.51 9.04
N GLN A 48 6.65 19.74 8.53
CA GLN A 48 6.90 20.78 7.54
C GLN A 48 6.00 20.52 6.33
N GLN A 49 5.21 21.52 5.94
CA GLN A 49 4.30 21.40 4.80
C GLN A 49 5.09 21.09 3.53
N THR A 50 4.60 20.13 2.75
CA THR A 50 5.19 19.75 1.47
C THR A 50 4.34 20.27 0.31
N TYR A 51 5.02 20.57 -0.79
CA TYR A 51 4.47 21.22 -1.98
C TYR A 51 4.72 20.40 -3.26
N CYS A 52 5.22 19.17 -3.12
CA CYS A 52 5.46 18.27 -4.26
C CYS A 52 4.20 17.57 -4.79
N GLY A 53 3.08 17.63 -4.04
CA GLY A 53 1.81 17.01 -4.42
C GLY A 53 1.78 15.48 -4.37
N MET A 54 2.84 14.85 -3.87
CA MET A 54 2.95 13.40 -3.71
C MET A 54 2.94 13.00 -2.23
N GLU A 55 2.18 11.95 -1.92
CA GLU A 55 2.23 11.29 -0.62
C GLU A 55 3.56 10.55 -0.47
N GLU A 56 4.07 10.48 0.76
CA GLU A 56 5.21 9.59 1.03
C GLU A 56 4.76 8.14 0.94
N HIS A 57 5.49 7.35 0.15
CA HIS A 57 5.20 5.96 -0.08
C HIS A 57 6.49 5.18 -0.33
N ARG A 58 6.66 4.06 0.36
CA ARG A 58 7.76 3.12 0.12
C ARG A 58 7.18 1.73 0.01
N HIS A 59 7.61 0.95 -0.97
CA HIS A 59 7.08 -0.40 -1.12
C HIS A 59 7.44 -1.27 0.08
N GLY A 60 6.41 -1.76 0.75
CA GLY A 60 6.46 -2.74 1.82
C GLY A 60 5.61 -3.95 1.50
N ASP A 61 5.43 -4.85 2.46
CA ASP A 61 4.64 -6.06 2.25
C ASP A 61 3.18 -5.78 1.89
N GLU A 62 2.61 -4.66 2.36
CA GLU A 62 1.27 -4.18 2.01
C GLU A 62 1.08 -3.86 0.51
N CYS A 63 2.17 -3.71 -0.24
CA CYS A 63 2.14 -3.47 -1.67
C CYS A 63 2.03 -4.75 -2.51
N TYR A 64 2.07 -5.91 -1.85
CA TYR A 64 1.99 -7.21 -2.47
C TYR A 64 0.72 -7.93 -2.01
N GLU A 65 0.01 -8.51 -2.96
CA GLU A 65 -1.14 -9.34 -2.68
C GLU A 65 -0.80 -10.80 -2.98
N THR A 66 -1.37 -11.69 -2.16
CA THR A 66 -1.23 -13.12 -2.37
C THR A 66 -2.31 -13.55 -3.35
N VAL A 67 -1.90 -13.88 -4.57
CA VAL A 67 -2.79 -14.39 -5.61
C VAL A 67 -2.59 -15.89 -5.77
N LEU A 68 -3.68 -16.58 -6.13
CA LEU A 68 -3.68 -18.01 -6.38
C LEU A 68 -3.29 -18.26 -7.85
N LEU A 69 -2.28 -19.08 -8.10
CA LEU A 69 -1.82 -19.44 -9.46
C LEU A 69 -2.74 -20.44 -10.18
N CYS A 70 -3.67 -21.04 -9.47
CA CYS A 70 -4.52 -22.11 -9.98
C CYS A 70 -5.81 -21.54 -10.57
N ASP A 71 -5.94 -21.60 -11.90
CA ASP A 71 -7.16 -21.26 -12.65
C ASP A 71 -8.21 -22.38 -12.65
N ARG A 72 -7.97 -23.50 -11.95
CA ARG A 72 -9.01 -24.52 -11.76
C ARG A 72 -9.99 -23.97 -10.74
N GLU A 73 -11.18 -23.59 -11.22
CA GLU A 73 -12.33 -23.39 -10.35
C GLU A 73 -12.52 -24.63 -9.47
N PHE A 74 -13.19 -24.45 -8.33
CA PHE A 74 -13.51 -25.47 -7.34
C PHE A 74 -14.52 -26.49 -7.92
N ASP A 75 -14.24 -27.03 -9.09
CA ASP A 75 -15.04 -28.02 -9.76
C ASP A 75 -14.61 -29.36 -9.21
N VAL A 76 -15.45 -29.82 -8.28
CA VAL A 76 -15.67 -31.25 -8.07
C VAL A 76 -15.71 -31.89 -9.45
N VAL A 77 -14.67 -32.64 -9.78
CA VAL A 77 -14.71 -33.53 -10.94
C VAL A 77 -15.92 -34.43 -10.68
N GLN A 78 -17.01 -34.19 -11.42
CA GLN A 78 -18.08 -35.18 -11.42
C GLN A 78 -17.45 -36.46 -11.97
N PRO A 79 -17.48 -37.58 -11.23
CA PRO A 79 -16.91 -38.80 -11.75
C PRO A 79 -17.68 -39.15 -13.03
N GLU A 80 -16.96 -39.28 -14.15
CA GLU A 80 -17.47 -39.92 -15.36
C GLU A 80 -17.60 -41.42 -15.07
N GLY A 81 -18.62 -41.79 -14.30
CA GLY A 81 -18.90 -43.17 -13.92
C GLY A 81 -20.36 -43.33 -13.49
N HIS A 82 -20.95 -44.47 -13.80
CA HIS A 82 -22.32 -44.84 -13.41
C HIS A 82 -22.31 -45.69 -12.14
N ILE A 83 -23.42 -45.65 -11.41
CA ILE A 83 -23.63 -46.41 -10.17
C ILE A 83 -24.69 -47.47 -10.47
N HIS A 84 -24.42 -48.75 -10.14
CA HIS A 84 -25.42 -49.80 -10.34
C HIS A 84 -26.59 -49.59 -9.39
N THR A 85 -27.79 -49.52 -9.95
CA THR A 85 -29.04 -49.44 -9.19
C THR A 85 -29.78 -50.77 -9.29
N ALA A 86 -30.86 -50.97 -8.52
CA ALA A 86 -31.61 -52.23 -8.53
C ALA A 86 -32.13 -52.65 -9.92
N THR A 87 -32.22 -51.72 -10.89
CA THR A 87 -32.59 -52.02 -12.28
C THR A 87 -31.46 -52.64 -13.11
N CYS A 88 -30.22 -52.65 -12.59
CA CYS A 88 -29.06 -53.26 -13.24
C CYS A 88 -28.95 -54.77 -12.95
N TYR A 89 -29.87 -55.32 -12.16
CA TYR A 89 -29.92 -56.71 -11.74
C TYR A 89 -31.17 -57.40 -12.30
N GLU A 90 -30.99 -58.60 -12.85
CA GLU A 90 -32.07 -59.49 -13.27
C GLU A 90 -32.05 -60.79 -12.44
N TYR A 91 -33.24 -61.33 -12.16
CA TYR A 91 -33.43 -62.52 -11.31
C TYR A 91 -34.08 -63.63 -12.13
N GLU A 92 -33.35 -64.73 -12.34
CA GLU A 92 -33.88 -65.91 -13.05
C GLU A 92 -34.15 -67.06 -12.07
N PRO A 93 -35.29 -67.76 -12.18
CA PRO A 93 -35.61 -68.89 -11.33
C PRO A 93 -34.80 -70.13 -11.73
N VAL A 94 -34.11 -70.74 -10.76
CA VAL A 94 -33.28 -71.94 -10.94
C VAL A 94 -33.76 -73.06 -10.02
N LEU A 95 -33.79 -74.29 -10.53
CA LEU A 95 -34.17 -75.47 -9.75
C LEU A 95 -33.03 -75.87 -8.82
N THR A 96 -33.28 -75.87 -7.51
CA THR A 96 -32.24 -76.10 -6.48
C THR A 96 -32.13 -77.55 -6.02
N CYS A 97 -33.15 -78.38 -6.25
CA CYS A 97 -33.18 -79.75 -5.70
C CYS A 97 -32.36 -80.76 -6.52
N GLY A 98 -32.01 -80.47 -7.78
CA GLY A 98 -31.10 -81.29 -8.60
C GLY A 98 -31.60 -82.71 -8.95
N LEU A 99 -32.89 -83.00 -8.78
CA LEU A 99 -33.52 -84.29 -9.07
C LEU A 99 -34.31 -84.22 -10.39
N GLU A 100 -34.29 -85.30 -11.16
CA GLU A 100 -34.96 -85.42 -12.47
C GLU A 100 -36.40 -85.91 -12.26
N GLU A 101 -37.40 -85.18 -12.78
CA GLU A 101 -38.81 -85.58 -12.64
C GLU A 101 -39.09 -86.87 -13.43
N CYS A 102 -39.75 -87.84 -12.79
CA CYS A 102 -40.05 -89.14 -13.40
C CYS A 102 -41.56 -89.34 -13.50
N GLU A 103 -42.09 -89.19 -14.71
CA GLU A 103 -43.49 -89.41 -15.08
C GLU A 103 -43.57 -90.75 -15.82
N ASP A 104 -43.86 -91.88 -15.14
CA ASP A 104 -44.72 -92.95 -15.67
C ASP A 104 -44.79 -94.28 -14.86
N THR A 105 -46.03 -94.56 -14.45
CA THR A 105 -46.80 -95.83 -14.41
C THR A 105 -46.51 -96.98 -13.44
N LEU A 106 -47.65 -97.49 -12.94
CA LEU A 106 -47.88 -98.24 -11.71
C LEU A 106 -48.21 -99.71 -12.04
N HIS A 107 -47.36 -100.66 -11.64
CA HIS A 107 -47.71 -102.09 -11.62
C HIS A 107 -47.93 -102.53 -10.17
N GLU A 108 -49.12 -103.01 -9.85
CA GLU A 108 -49.47 -103.57 -8.54
C GLU A 108 -49.83 -105.05 -8.67
N HIS A 109 -49.26 -105.91 -7.83
CA HIS A 109 -49.52 -107.33 -7.86
C HIS A 109 -50.88 -107.69 -7.25
N THR A 110 -51.63 -108.53 -7.96
CA THR A 110 -52.87 -109.15 -7.47
C THR A 110 -52.61 -110.61 -7.07
N ASP A 111 -53.57 -111.26 -6.40
CA ASP A 111 -53.43 -112.64 -5.87
C ASP A 111 -53.01 -113.67 -6.94
N ASP A 112 -53.33 -113.43 -8.22
CA ASP A 112 -52.93 -114.28 -9.35
C ASP A 112 -51.41 -114.22 -9.66
N CYS A 113 -50.68 -113.26 -9.07
CA CYS A 113 -49.24 -113.13 -9.22
C CYS A 113 -48.45 -114.09 -8.30
N TYR A 114 -49.14 -114.89 -7.48
CA TYR A 114 -48.54 -115.84 -6.53
C TYR A 114 -48.87 -117.29 -6.92
N ASP A 115 -47.87 -118.18 -6.85
CA ASP A 115 -48.08 -119.62 -7.07
C ASP A 115 -48.78 -120.31 -5.88
N GLU A 116 -49.14 -121.59 -6.02
CA GLU A 116 -49.78 -122.39 -4.95
C GLU A 116 -48.92 -122.54 -3.67
N ALA A 117 -47.63 -122.17 -3.72
CA ALA A 117 -46.73 -122.12 -2.57
C ALA A 117 -46.54 -120.69 -2.00
N GLY A 118 -47.20 -119.68 -2.58
CA GLY A 118 -47.16 -118.28 -2.16
C GLY A 118 -45.97 -117.48 -2.68
N ASN A 119 -45.24 -117.96 -3.68
CA ASN A 119 -44.11 -117.22 -4.26
C ASN A 119 -44.59 -116.33 -5.41
N LEU A 120 -44.12 -115.08 -5.43
CA LEU A 120 -44.44 -114.14 -6.50
C LEU A 120 -43.75 -114.59 -7.79
N VAL A 121 -44.54 -114.82 -8.84
CA VAL A 121 -44.08 -115.31 -10.16
C VAL A 121 -44.05 -114.20 -11.21
N CYS A 122 -44.45 -112.98 -10.84
CA CYS A 122 -44.51 -111.85 -11.77
C CYS A 122 -43.10 -111.29 -12.07
N THR A 123 -42.81 -111.08 -13.35
CA THR A 123 -41.53 -110.58 -13.87
C THR A 123 -41.59 -109.11 -14.33
N GLU A 124 -42.67 -108.39 -14.07
CA GLU A 124 -42.77 -106.96 -14.35
C GLU A 124 -42.12 -106.13 -13.23
N PRO A 125 -41.38 -105.06 -13.56
CA PRO A 125 -40.71 -104.22 -12.57
C PRO A 125 -41.72 -103.44 -11.72
N GLU A 126 -41.57 -103.51 -10.39
CA GLU A 126 -42.36 -102.75 -9.42
C GLU A 126 -41.93 -101.27 -9.36
N VAL A 127 -42.89 -100.41 -8.98
CA VAL A 127 -42.85 -98.93 -9.00
C VAL A 127 -41.74 -98.34 -8.13
N ILE A 128 -41.08 -97.29 -8.63
CA ILE A 128 -40.29 -96.33 -7.83
C ILE A 128 -41.17 -95.09 -7.65
N GLU A 129 -41.40 -94.61 -6.41
CA GLU A 129 -42.11 -93.34 -6.15
C GLU A 129 -41.44 -92.20 -6.93
N GLY A 130 -42.15 -91.61 -7.89
CA GLY A 130 -41.68 -90.45 -8.67
C GLY A 130 -41.66 -89.16 -7.84
N HIS A 131 -40.65 -88.32 -8.05
CA HIS A 131 -40.56 -86.97 -7.46
C HIS A 131 -41.21 -85.93 -8.40
N THR A 132 -41.86 -84.93 -7.82
CA THR A 132 -42.41 -83.75 -8.51
C THR A 132 -41.90 -82.48 -7.84
N HIS A 133 -41.55 -81.45 -8.61
CA HIS A 133 -41.09 -80.18 -8.04
C HIS A 133 -42.24 -79.39 -7.41
N THR A 134 -42.07 -79.02 -6.15
CA THR A 134 -42.93 -78.05 -5.46
C THR A 134 -42.33 -76.63 -5.58
N GLU A 135 -43.11 -75.59 -5.28
CA GLU A 135 -42.65 -74.18 -5.27
C GLU A 135 -41.34 -73.99 -4.47
N ASP A 136 -41.15 -74.77 -3.39
CA ASP A 136 -39.94 -74.75 -2.57
C ASP A 136 -38.67 -75.23 -3.30
N CYS A 137 -38.81 -75.84 -4.48
CA CYS A 137 -37.69 -76.28 -5.30
C CYS A 137 -37.08 -75.14 -6.15
N TYR A 138 -37.76 -74.00 -6.28
CA TYR A 138 -37.32 -72.85 -7.07
C TYR A 138 -36.56 -71.83 -6.22
N GLY A 139 -35.29 -71.57 -6.56
CA GLY A 139 -34.49 -70.45 -6.06
C GLY A 139 -34.33 -69.37 -7.13
N TYR A 140 -33.70 -68.24 -6.79
CA TYR A 140 -33.41 -67.16 -7.73
C TYR A 140 -31.91 -66.85 -7.73
N GLU A 141 -31.32 -66.69 -8.91
CA GLU A 141 -29.93 -66.24 -9.06
C GLU A 141 -29.91 -64.81 -9.61
N GLU A 142 -29.05 -63.96 -9.05
CA GLU A 142 -28.94 -62.53 -9.40
C GLU A 142 -27.76 -62.31 -10.37
N THR A 143 -28.05 -61.75 -11.55
CA THR A 143 -27.03 -61.44 -12.56
C THR A 143 -27.05 -59.97 -12.95
N LEU A 144 -25.86 -59.35 -13.03
CA LEU A 144 -25.69 -57.98 -13.50
C LEU A 144 -25.80 -57.91 -15.03
N ILE A 145 -26.75 -57.13 -15.54
CA ILE A 145 -27.03 -57.05 -16.98
C ILE A 145 -26.31 -55.89 -17.70
N CYS A 146 -25.68 -54.97 -16.98
CA CYS A 146 -25.06 -53.78 -17.58
C CYS A 146 -23.65 -54.01 -18.11
N GLY A 147 -22.91 -55.02 -17.61
CA GLY A 147 -21.60 -55.41 -18.15
C GLY A 147 -20.44 -54.43 -17.93
N GLU A 148 -20.62 -53.40 -17.09
CA GLU A 148 -19.62 -52.36 -16.82
C GLU A 148 -19.09 -52.44 -15.38
N GLU A 149 -17.82 -52.03 -15.15
CA GLU A 149 -17.20 -52.05 -13.81
C GLU A 149 -17.64 -50.84 -12.96
N GLU A 150 -18.05 -51.08 -11.72
CA GLU A 150 -18.41 -50.04 -10.75
C GLU A 150 -17.13 -49.35 -10.23
N GLN A 151 -16.95 -48.05 -10.51
CA GLN A 151 -15.83 -47.29 -9.97
C GLN A 151 -16.14 -46.78 -8.55
N GLN A 152 -15.68 -47.53 -7.55
CA GLN A 152 -15.53 -47.01 -6.19
C GLN A 152 -14.20 -46.24 -6.10
N GLU A 153 -14.20 -44.95 -6.42
CA GLU A 153 -13.41 -43.95 -5.70
C GLU A 153 -13.72 -42.54 -6.22
N ILE A 154 -14.46 -41.78 -5.41
CA ILE A 154 -14.63 -40.33 -5.60
C ILE A 154 -13.25 -39.71 -5.37
N SER A 155 -12.63 -39.17 -6.41
CA SER A 155 -11.35 -38.47 -6.28
C SER A 155 -11.50 -37.31 -5.29
N GLU A 156 -10.64 -37.26 -4.26
CA GLU A 156 -10.66 -36.16 -3.28
C GLU A 156 -10.58 -34.80 -3.98
N PRO A 157 -11.33 -33.78 -3.51
CA PRO A 157 -11.25 -32.44 -4.08
C PRO A 157 -9.82 -31.91 -3.97
N HIS A 158 -9.31 -31.31 -5.03
CA HIS A 158 -7.99 -30.72 -5.04
C HIS A 158 -7.86 -29.66 -3.92
N ARG A 159 -6.73 -29.66 -3.21
CA ARG A 159 -6.47 -28.73 -2.09
C ARG A 159 -5.27 -27.85 -2.41
N HIS A 160 -5.45 -26.53 -2.31
CA HIS A 160 -4.33 -25.60 -2.45
C HIS A 160 -3.40 -25.67 -1.24
N THR A 161 -2.10 -25.74 -1.52
CA THR A 161 -1.04 -25.60 -0.52
C THR A 161 -0.40 -24.22 -0.68
N GLU A 162 0.45 -23.81 0.26
CA GLU A 162 1.19 -22.54 0.16
C GLU A 162 1.98 -22.39 -1.16
N ALA A 163 2.38 -23.51 -1.78
CA ALA A 163 3.05 -23.50 -3.09
C ALA A 163 2.14 -23.07 -4.26
N CYS A 164 0.82 -23.06 -4.07
CA CYS A 164 -0.15 -22.60 -5.07
C CYS A 164 -0.37 -21.08 -5.03
N TYR A 165 0.16 -20.40 -4.02
CA TYR A 165 0.01 -18.96 -3.84
C TYR A 165 1.32 -18.24 -4.14
N VAL A 166 1.23 -17.15 -4.89
CA VAL A 166 2.38 -16.28 -5.19
C VAL A 166 2.08 -14.86 -4.73
N ARG A 167 3.14 -14.14 -4.34
CA ARG A 167 3.05 -12.72 -4.07
C ARG A 167 3.22 -11.94 -5.36
N GLU A 168 2.16 -11.25 -5.78
CA GLU A 168 2.19 -10.32 -6.89
C GLU A 168 2.19 -8.88 -6.39
N PHE A 169 2.89 -8.02 -7.11
CA PHE A 169 2.94 -6.60 -6.81
C PHE A 169 1.65 -5.92 -7.29
N ALA A 170 0.85 -5.39 -6.36
CA ALA A 170 -0.46 -4.80 -6.63
C ALA A 170 -0.48 -3.28 -6.46
N CYS A 171 0.59 -2.67 -5.94
CA CYS A 171 0.58 -1.26 -5.61
C CYS A 171 0.70 -0.35 -6.83
N THR A 172 -0.27 0.54 -7.01
CA THR A 172 -0.25 1.56 -8.08
C THR A 172 0.34 2.90 -7.64
N LYS A 173 0.70 3.04 -6.36
CA LYS A 173 1.24 4.30 -5.82
C LYS A 173 2.73 4.42 -6.16
N PRO A 174 3.19 5.58 -6.67
CA PRO A 174 4.60 5.81 -6.93
C PRO A 174 5.39 5.82 -5.62
N GLU A 175 6.60 5.26 -5.62
CA GLU A 175 7.50 5.42 -4.48
C GLU A 175 8.00 6.86 -4.38
N HIS A 176 7.88 7.44 -3.20
CA HIS A 176 8.25 8.81 -2.95
C HIS A 176 8.63 9.01 -1.49
N THR A 177 9.76 9.68 -1.26
CA THR A 177 10.18 10.18 0.05
C THR A 177 10.50 11.66 -0.12
N HIS A 178 10.05 12.50 0.80
CA HIS A 178 10.27 13.94 0.66
C HIS A 178 11.76 14.27 0.68
N SER A 179 12.20 15.01 -0.33
CA SER A 179 13.52 15.60 -0.40
C SER A 179 13.43 17.10 -0.09
N LEU A 180 14.57 17.80 0.04
CA LEU A 180 14.59 19.22 0.39
C LEU A 180 13.73 20.09 -0.55
N ILE A 181 13.70 19.78 -1.85
CA ILE A 181 12.89 20.53 -2.83
C ILE A 181 11.38 20.33 -2.61
N CYS A 182 10.94 19.21 -2.03
CA CYS A 182 9.54 18.95 -1.73
C CYS A 182 8.97 19.93 -0.69
N TYR A 183 9.83 20.60 0.08
CA TYR A 183 9.44 21.62 1.06
C TYR A 183 9.55 23.05 0.52
N SER A 184 9.86 23.23 -0.77
CA SER A 184 9.85 24.55 -1.42
C SER A 184 8.44 24.89 -1.91
N ASP A 185 7.86 25.98 -1.40
CA ASP A 185 6.63 26.57 -1.89
C ASP A 185 6.93 27.46 -3.11
N LYS A 186 6.70 26.95 -4.32
CA LYS A 186 6.93 27.71 -5.56
C LYS A 186 5.99 28.91 -5.76
N SER A 187 4.94 29.01 -4.94
CA SER A 187 4.01 30.15 -4.95
C SER A 187 4.35 31.21 -3.91
N ALA A 188 5.24 30.90 -2.96
CA ALA A 188 5.61 31.84 -1.91
C ALA A 188 6.49 32.98 -2.45
N ASP A 189 6.27 34.16 -1.88
CA ASP A 189 7.13 35.35 -2.00
C ASP A 189 7.38 35.80 -3.45
N LEU A 190 6.51 35.39 -4.38
CA LEU A 190 6.51 35.86 -5.75
C LEU A 190 6.12 37.34 -5.76
N GLU A 191 6.88 38.13 -6.51
CA GLU A 191 6.60 39.54 -6.73
C GLU A 191 6.32 39.78 -8.22
N SER A 192 5.60 40.85 -8.53
CA SER A 192 5.37 41.31 -9.90
C SER A 192 6.14 42.59 -10.18
N ALA A 193 6.24 42.96 -11.46
CA ALA A 193 6.86 44.21 -11.92
C ALA A 193 6.45 45.42 -11.07
N GLY A 194 5.15 45.66 -10.94
CA GLY A 194 4.62 46.78 -10.18
C GLY A 194 4.96 46.74 -8.68
N VAL A 195 5.17 45.56 -8.09
CA VAL A 195 5.51 45.43 -6.66
C VAL A 195 6.93 45.91 -6.40
N TRP A 196 7.92 45.43 -7.17
CA TRP A 196 9.30 45.91 -6.98
C TRP A 196 9.51 47.31 -7.55
N GLU A 197 8.81 47.69 -8.63
CA GLU A 197 8.86 49.06 -9.17
C GLU A 197 8.35 50.10 -8.16
N ALA A 198 7.36 49.76 -7.34
CA ALA A 198 6.88 50.61 -6.26
C ALA A 198 7.94 50.87 -5.16
N THR A 199 9.03 50.08 -5.13
CA THR A 199 10.16 50.32 -4.21
C THR A 199 11.21 51.26 -4.77
N ILE A 200 11.09 51.66 -6.04
CA ILE A 200 12.05 52.54 -6.70
C ILE A 200 11.75 54.00 -6.28
N PRO A 201 12.75 54.73 -5.74
CA PRO A 201 12.53 56.10 -5.31
C PRO A 201 12.47 57.05 -6.50
N GLU A 202 12.02 58.28 -6.26
CA GLU A 202 12.21 59.36 -7.22
C GLU A 202 13.72 59.63 -7.42
N LEU A 203 14.13 59.73 -8.68
CA LEU A 203 15.52 59.94 -9.06
C LEU A 203 15.89 61.42 -8.89
N THR A 204 16.58 61.73 -7.80
CA THR A 204 16.99 63.11 -7.46
C THR A 204 18.50 63.34 -7.58
N GLY A 205 19.28 62.32 -7.98
CA GLY A 205 20.71 62.43 -8.21
C GLY A 205 21.03 63.21 -9.48
N GLU A 206 22.13 63.96 -9.45
CA GLU A 206 22.65 64.71 -10.59
C GLU A 206 23.34 63.79 -11.61
N THR A 207 23.84 62.64 -11.14
CA THR A 207 24.50 61.63 -11.97
C THR A 207 23.76 60.29 -11.95
N ALA A 208 23.98 59.47 -12.99
CA ALA A 208 23.47 58.11 -13.03
C ALA A 208 24.00 57.25 -11.87
N GLY A 209 25.24 57.49 -11.41
CA GLY A 209 25.82 56.80 -10.26
C GLY A 209 25.11 57.16 -8.94
N GLU A 210 24.77 58.42 -8.73
CA GLU A 210 23.96 58.84 -7.57
C GLU A 210 22.56 58.22 -7.61
N ASN A 211 21.93 58.17 -8.78
CA ASN A 211 20.64 57.50 -8.94
C ASN A 211 20.73 56.00 -8.70
N ALA A 212 21.79 55.32 -9.16
CA ALA A 212 22.02 53.91 -8.87
C ALA A 212 22.18 53.66 -7.37
N ALA A 213 22.89 54.54 -6.67
CA ALA A 213 23.02 54.47 -5.21
C ALA A 213 21.68 54.73 -4.49
N LEU A 214 20.82 55.62 -5.00
CA LEU A 214 19.47 55.84 -4.47
C LEU A 214 18.60 54.60 -4.61
N VAL A 215 18.60 53.95 -5.79
CA VAL A 215 17.88 52.69 -6.02
C VAL A 215 18.41 51.60 -5.09
N ALA A 216 19.73 51.40 -5.01
CA ALA A 216 20.33 50.42 -4.12
C ALA A 216 19.95 50.65 -2.65
N LYS A 217 19.90 51.91 -2.22
CA LYS A 217 19.49 52.29 -0.87
C LYS A 217 18.03 51.96 -0.58
N SER A 218 17.13 52.05 -1.55
CA SER A 218 15.72 51.70 -1.36
C SER A 218 15.49 50.20 -1.19
N GLN A 219 16.46 49.37 -1.57
CA GLN A 219 16.42 47.92 -1.46
C GLN A 219 16.94 47.39 -0.11
N ILE A 220 17.43 48.26 0.79
CA ILE A 220 17.94 47.84 2.10
C ILE A 220 16.84 47.15 2.91
N GLY A 221 17.16 45.97 3.44
CA GLY A 221 16.23 45.14 4.21
C GLY A 221 15.53 44.06 3.38
N TYR A 222 15.67 44.09 2.05
CA TYR A 222 15.25 42.97 1.21
C TYR A 222 16.07 41.71 1.55
N THR A 223 15.41 40.55 1.55
CA THR A 223 16.03 39.24 1.72
C THR A 223 15.39 38.27 0.74
N GLN A 224 16.19 37.36 0.16
CA GLN A 224 15.68 36.30 -0.70
C GLN A 224 14.67 35.41 0.04
N SER A 225 13.78 34.74 -0.71
CA SER A 225 12.80 33.85 -0.10
C SER A 225 13.47 32.66 0.59
N GLY A 226 13.04 32.38 1.82
CA GLY A 226 13.37 31.14 2.53
C GLY A 226 12.37 30.01 2.29
N ARG A 227 11.25 30.29 1.61
CA ARG A 227 10.15 29.33 1.37
C ARG A 227 10.08 28.87 -0.07
N ASN A 228 10.38 29.74 -1.00
CA ASN A 228 10.47 29.47 -2.43
C ASN A 228 11.94 29.38 -2.83
N TYR A 229 12.43 28.18 -3.10
CA TYR A 229 13.85 27.96 -3.41
C TYR A 229 14.06 26.77 -4.35
N GLU A 230 15.21 26.73 -4.99
CA GLU A 230 15.74 25.53 -5.65
C GLU A 230 16.87 24.92 -4.84
N VAL A 231 17.16 23.65 -5.11
CA VAL A 231 18.25 22.92 -4.45
C VAL A 231 19.20 22.46 -5.55
N ASP A 232 20.47 22.84 -5.44
CA ASP A 232 21.51 22.41 -6.38
C ASP A 232 22.01 20.98 -6.09
N ASP A 233 22.87 20.46 -6.96
CA ASP A 233 23.47 19.12 -6.83
C ASP A 233 24.33 18.96 -5.56
N ALA A 234 24.82 20.05 -4.97
CA ALA A 234 25.57 20.07 -3.72
C ALA A 234 24.66 20.17 -2.48
N GLY A 235 23.34 20.29 -2.65
CA GLY A 235 22.36 20.46 -1.59
C GLY A 235 22.21 21.91 -1.09
N GLY A 236 22.81 22.88 -1.78
CA GLY A 236 22.66 24.30 -1.52
C GLY A 236 21.26 24.81 -1.86
N LYS A 237 20.66 25.61 -0.98
CA LYS A 237 19.34 26.22 -1.21
C LYS A 237 19.48 27.61 -1.84
N HIS A 238 18.85 27.79 -2.99
CA HIS A 238 18.83 29.05 -3.74
C HIS A 238 17.45 29.67 -3.69
N GLY A 239 17.29 30.70 -2.86
CA GLY A 239 16.02 31.38 -2.65
C GLY A 239 15.59 32.19 -3.87
N TYR A 240 14.28 32.23 -4.14
CA TYR A 240 13.69 33.13 -5.11
C TYR A 240 14.07 34.58 -4.77
N THR A 241 14.50 35.34 -5.77
CA THR A 241 14.75 36.78 -5.63
C THR A 241 14.01 37.60 -6.68
N ARG A 242 13.60 38.82 -6.31
CA ARG A 242 13.07 39.80 -7.27
C ARG A 242 14.10 40.19 -8.33
N TYR A 243 15.37 40.27 -7.95
CA TYR A 243 16.45 40.65 -8.88
C TYR A 243 16.67 39.54 -9.91
N GLY A 244 16.72 38.29 -9.45
CA GLY A 244 16.75 37.12 -10.31
C GLY A 244 15.52 37.04 -11.20
N ALA A 245 14.31 37.22 -10.65
CA ALA A 245 13.08 37.16 -11.41
C ALA A 245 13.00 38.27 -12.48
N TRP A 246 13.37 39.50 -12.14
CA TRP A 246 13.47 40.62 -13.08
C TRP A 246 14.51 40.33 -14.17
N TYR A 247 15.62 39.68 -13.83
CA TYR A 247 16.69 39.34 -14.76
C TYR A 247 16.40 38.09 -15.62
N GLY A 248 15.44 37.24 -15.21
CA GLY A 248 15.07 35.98 -15.88
C GLY A 248 15.65 34.71 -15.25
N HIS A 249 16.35 34.82 -14.12
CA HIS A 249 17.00 33.73 -13.39
C HIS A 249 16.69 33.80 -11.88
N PRO A 250 15.47 33.42 -11.44
CA PRO A 250 14.96 33.71 -10.10
C PRO A 250 15.71 33.04 -8.94
N TYR A 251 16.39 31.91 -9.18
CA TYR A 251 17.07 31.10 -8.16
C TYR A 251 18.59 31.07 -8.36
N SER A 252 19.17 32.08 -8.98
CA SER A 252 20.63 32.17 -9.17
C SER A 252 21.25 33.18 -8.21
N GLU A 253 22.57 33.12 -8.09
CA GLU A 253 23.36 34.18 -7.45
C GLU A 253 22.99 35.54 -8.05
N TRP A 254 22.62 36.47 -7.19
CA TRP A 254 21.91 37.68 -7.60
C TRP A 254 22.72 38.96 -7.41
N CYS A 255 23.98 38.88 -6.98
CA CYS A 255 24.82 40.06 -6.76
C CYS A 255 24.98 40.93 -8.02
N ALA A 256 25.32 40.32 -9.17
CA ALA A 256 25.42 41.05 -10.44
C ALA A 256 24.03 41.46 -10.97
N MET A 257 23.00 40.62 -10.79
CA MET A 257 21.62 40.94 -11.21
C MET A 257 21.06 42.13 -10.42
N PHE A 258 21.40 42.24 -9.14
CA PHE A 258 21.07 43.38 -8.30
C PHE A 258 21.79 44.65 -8.77
N ALA A 259 23.06 44.56 -9.15
CA ALA A 259 23.78 45.68 -9.76
C ALA A 259 23.10 46.12 -11.08
N SER A 260 22.76 45.17 -11.96
CA SER A 260 21.97 45.46 -13.18
C SER A 260 20.63 46.12 -12.87
N PHE A 261 19.91 45.62 -11.86
CA PHE A 261 18.63 46.17 -11.43
C PHE A 261 18.78 47.64 -11.01
N CYS A 262 19.79 47.95 -10.18
CA CYS A 262 20.05 49.32 -9.75
C CYS A 262 20.42 50.23 -10.92
N LEU A 263 21.27 49.79 -11.83
CA LEU A 263 21.68 50.56 -13.01
C LEU A 263 20.50 50.81 -13.96
N HIS A 264 19.66 49.80 -14.19
CA HIS A 264 18.47 49.91 -15.04
C HIS A 264 17.51 50.98 -14.52
N TYR A 265 17.11 50.91 -13.25
CA TYR A 265 16.20 51.88 -12.66
C TYR A 265 16.84 53.24 -12.39
N ALA A 266 18.17 53.34 -12.45
CA ALA A 266 18.88 54.63 -12.48
C ALA A 266 18.91 55.28 -13.87
N GLY A 267 18.36 54.62 -14.90
CA GLY A 267 18.32 55.12 -16.27
C GLY A 267 19.61 54.91 -17.08
N VAL A 268 20.50 54.02 -16.63
CA VAL A 268 21.69 53.64 -17.42
C VAL A 268 21.25 52.79 -18.60
N ALA A 269 21.71 53.11 -19.80
CA ALA A 269 21.35 52.35 -20.99
C ALA A 269 21.93 50.94 -20.92
N GLN A 270 21.14 49.93 -21.31
CA GLN A 270 21.58 48.53 -21.28
C GLN A 270 22.85 48.28 -22.12
N ALA A 271 23.08 49.07 -23.16
CA ALA A 271 24.28 48.97 -24.00
C ALA A 271 25.58 49.33 -23.24
N ASP A 272 25.47 50.09 -22.15
CA ASP A 272 26.59 50.53 -21.31
C ASP A 272 26.85 49.57 -20.13
N VAL A 273 26.03 48.52 -19.97
CA VAL A 273 26.07 47.60 -18.84
C VAL A 273 26.35 46.17 -19.33
N PRO A 274 27.39 45.48 -18.84
CA PRO A 274 27.61 44.06 -19.14
C PRO A 274 26.37 43.23 -18.78
N TYR A 275 25.92 42.38 -19.70
CA TYR A 275 24.77 41.50 -19.46
C TYR A 275 25.26 40.10 -19.09
N ALA A 276 25.46 39.86 -17.79
CA ALA A 276 25.70 38.53 -17.24
C ALA A 276 25.30 38.43 -15.76
N ALA A 277 24.95 37.23 -15.34
CA ALA A 277 24.66 36.88 -13.94
C ALA A 277 25.90 36.82 -13.03
N GLY A 278 27.08 36.60 -13.62
CA GLY A 278 28.33 36.37 -12.88
C GLY A 278 29.29 37.56 -12.93
N CYS A 279 29.93 37.86 -11.79
CA CYS A 279 30.87 38.99 -11.63
C CYS A 279 32.17 38.87 -12.45
N VAL A 280 32.61 37.64 -12.76
CA VAL A 280 33.83 37.41 -13.56
C VAL A 280 33.70 38.04 -14.94
N TYR A 281 32.60 37.75 -15.64
CA TYR A 281 32.35 38.32 -16.96
C TYR A 281 32.24 39.85 -16.94
N TRP A 282 31.66 40.42 -15.89
CA TRP A 282 31.60 41.88 -15.72
C TRP A 282 32.98 42.48 -15.60
N THR A 283 33.84 41.89 -14.77
CA THR A 283 35.20 42.37 -14.55
C THR A 283 35.99 42.39 -15.86
N GLU A 284 35.98 41.28 -16.61
CA GLU A 284 36.63 41.20 -17.92
C GLU A 284 36.14 42.27 -18.90
N ARG A 285 34.82 42.47 -19.02
CA ARG A 285 34.26 43.45 -19.97
C ARG A 285 34.54 44.89 -19.56
N LEU A 286 34.55 45.19 -18.26
CA LEU A 286 34.89 46.51 -17.75
C LEU A 286 36.39 46.81 -17.90
N GLU A 287 37.25 45.79 -17.77
CA GLU A 287 38.68 45.88 -18.07
C GLU A 287 38.92 46.16 -19.56
N ASP A 288 38.28 45.39 -20.45
CA ASP A 288 38.36 45.59 -21.92
C ASP A 288 37.91 47.00 -22.33
N ALA A 289 36.92 47.55 -21.63
CA ALA A 289 36.41 48.91 -21.86
C ALA A 289 37.26 50.01 -21.19
N GLY A 290 38.29 49.67 -20.40
CA GLY A 290 39.12 50.62 -19.65
C GLY A 290 38.41 51.29 -18.45
N LEU A 291 37.26 50.76 -18.05
CA LEU A 291 36.39 51.26 -16.98
C LEU A 291 36.72 50.64 -15.62
N TYR A 292 37.32 49.45 -15.59
CA TYR A 292 37.77 48.82 -14.35
C TYR A 292 38.97 49.56 -13.76
N LYS A 293 38.98 49.72 -12.43
CA LYS A 293 40.06 50.37 -11.67
C LYS A 293 40.43 49.52 -10.46
N SER A 294 41.73 49.29 -10.27
CA SER A 294 42.23 48.61 -9.08
C SER A 294 42.05 49.49 -7.84
N ALA A 295 41.73 48.86 -6.70
CA ALA A 295 41.45 49.56 -5.45
C ALA A 295 42.59 50.45 -4.93
N GLY A 296 43.85 50.18 -5.31
CA GLY A 296 45.01 50.99 -4.92
C GLY A 296 45.15 52.32 -5.65
N ASP A 297 44.60 52.43 -6.86
CA ASP A 297 44.86 53.55 -7.78
C ASP A 297 43.63 54.45 -8.00
N TYR A 298 42.53 54.18 -7.29
CA TYR A 298 41.27 54.86 -7.49
C TYR A 298 40.54 55.09 -6.18
N THR A 299 40.00 56.30 -6.01
CA THR A 299 39.12 56.64 -4.90
C THR A 299 37.68 56.44 -5.37
N PRO A 300 36.94 55.45 -4.82
CA PRO A 300 35.56 55.20 -5.21
C PRO A 300 34.67 56.42 -4.99
N LYS A 301 33.75 56.62 -5.93
CA LYS A 301 32.70 57.64 -5.90
C LYS A 301 31.35 56.97 -5.72
N THR A 302 30.36 57.77 -5.33
CA THR A 302 28.98 57.30 -5.23
C THR A 302 28.51 56.74 -6.58
N GLY A 303 28.03 55.50 -6.57
CA GLY A 303 27.56 54.79 -7.75
C GLY A 303 28.58 53.85 -8.39
N ASP A 304 29.84 53.86 -7.94
CA ASP A 304 30.83 52.88 -8.41
C ASP A 304 30.48 51.49 -7.88
N LEU A 305 30.61 50.48 -8.75
CA LEU A 305 30.45 49.08 -8.39
C LEU A 305 31.75 48.53 -7.81
N VAL A 306 31.63 47.81 -6.70
CA VAL A 306 32.76 47.17 -6.02
C VAL A 306 32.70 45.67 -6.27
N PHE A 307 33.79 45.12 -6.79
CA PHE A 307 33.99 43.70 -6.99
C PHE A 307 34.90 43.18 -5.86
N PHE A 308 34.40 42.24 -5.07
CA PHE A 308 35.19 41.51 -4.09
C PHE A 308 35.81 40.27 -4.76
N ASP A 309 36.99 39.86 -4.31
CA ASP A 309 37.81 38.79 -4.90
C ASP A 309 36.95 37.70 -5.56
N THR A 310 37.03 37.69 -6.90
CA THR A 310 36.45 36.69 -7.81
C THR A 310 37.33 35.45 -7.88
#